data_AF-M5TR06-F1
#
_entry.id   AF-M5TR06-F1
#
_cell.length_a   1.000
_cell.length_b   1.000
_cell.length_c   1.000
_cell.angle_alpha   90.00
_cell.angle_beta   90.00
_cell.angle_gamma   90.00
#
_symmetry.space_group_name_H-M   'P 1'
#
loop_
_entity.id
_entity.type
_entity.pdbx_description
1 polymer ?
#
loop_
_entity_poly.entity_id
_entity_poly.type
_entity_poly.pdbx_seq_one_letter_code
_entity_poly.pdbx_strand_id
1 'polypeptide(L)'
;MKRELLQLAIDVGISLLLFIFACAAAGAASNRLPPNGAWLYSLWFAVGMLPFCVYARHRGILDFDFWDVVAYSPFPIVIGLTQMWIGHPAALLLACLAMFTLGRTIRRQLPTMHRRTT
;
A
#
# COMPACT_ATOMS: atom_id res chain seq x y z
N MET A 1 1.09 -30.99 -2.46
CA MET A 1 0.97 -30.66 -3.90
C MET A 1 -0.41 -30.19 -4.37
N LYS A 2 -1.43 -31.04 -4.58
CA LYS A 2 -2.74 -30.57 -5.13
C LYS A 2 -3.42 -29.49 -4.26
N ARG A 3 -3.35 -29.63 -2.94
CA ARG A 3 -3.94 -28.67 -1.99
C ARG A 3 -3.21 -27.32 -1.98
N GLU A 4 -1.89 -27.32 -2.12
CA GLU A 4 -1.06 -26.09 -2.19
C GLU A 4 -1.28 -25.34 -3.50
N LEU A 5 -1.38 -26.05 -4.63
CA LEU A 5 -1.70 -25.46 -5.93
C LEU A 5 -3.10 -24.82 -5.93
N LEU A 6 -4.08 -25.49 -5.30
CA LEU A 6 -5.42 -24.93 -5.15
C LEU A 6 -5.40 -23.66 -4.27
N GLN A 7 -4.63 -23.69 -3.19
CA GLN A 7 -4.48 -22.54 -2.30
C GLN A 7 -3.81 -21.37 -3.02
N LEU A 8 -2.75 -21.62 -3.79
CA LEU A 8 -2.09 -20.62 -4.61
C LEU A 8 -3.05 -20.02 -5.64
N ALA A 9 -3.87 -20.85 -6.30
CA ALA A 9 -4.87 -20.37 -7.25
C ALA A 9 -5.93 -19.47 -6.60
N ILE A 10 -6.38 -19.81 -5.38
CA ILE A 10 -7.29 -18.97 -4.59
C ILE A 10 -6.62 -17.65 -4.22
N ASP A 11 -5.36 -17.70 -3.76
CA ASP A 11 -4.60 -16.52 -3.36
C ASP A 11 -4.39 -15.55 -4.54
N VAL A 12 -4.08 -16.08 -5.72
CA VAL A 12 -3.97 -15.31 -6.96
C VAL A 12 -5.33 -14.73 -7.35
N GLY A 13 -6.40 -15.53 -7.28
CA GLY A 13 -7.76 -15.08 -7.59
C GLY A 13 -8.24 -13.94 -6.70
N ILE A 14 -8.00 -14.05 -5.38
CA ILE A 14 -8.32 -12.99 -4.42
C ILE A 14 -7.49 -11.72 -4.70
N SER A 15 -6.19 -11.88 -4.98
CA SER A 15 -5.33 -10.74 -5.32
C SER A 15 -5.81 -10.01 -6.58
N LEU A 16 -6.23 -10.76 -7.60
CA LEU A 16 -6.81 -10.21 -8.84
C LEU A 16 -8.11 -9.47 -8.59
N LEU A 17 -9.01 -10.03 -7.76
CA LEU A 17 -10.27 -9.38 -7.41
C LEU A 17 -10.06 -8.08 -6.63
N LEU A 18 -9.12 -8.08 -5.67
CA LEU A 18 -8.76 -6.89 -4.91
C LEU A 18 -8.15 -5.81 -5.81
N PHE A 19 -7.33 -6.20 -6.77
CA PHE A 19 -6.77 -5.29 -7.77
C PHE A 19 -7.85 -4.68 -8.67
N ILE A 20 -8.79 -5.50 -9.18
CA ILE A 20 -9.93 -5.03 -9.99
C ILE A 20 -10.78 -4.04 -9.20
N PHE A 21 -11.07 -4.35 -7.93
CA PHE A 21 -11.84 -3.47 -7.06
C PHE A 21 -11.13 -2.12 -6.86
N ALA A 22 -9.81 -2.14 -6.64
CA ALA A 22 -9.01 -0.93 -6.52
C ALA A 22 -9.03 -0.09 -7.81
N CYS A 23 -8.90 -0.71 -8.98
CA CYS A 23 -9.01 -0.04 -10.27
C CYS A 23 -10.41 0.55 -10.49
N ALA A 24 -11.47 -0.16 -10.10
CA ALA A 24 -12.85 0.32 -10.21
C ALA A 24 -13.11 1.51 -9.26
N ALA A 25 -12.62 1.46 -8.03
CA ALA A 25 -12.70 2.57 -7.09
C ALA A 25 -11.92 3.80 -7.60
N ALA A 26 -10.74 3.58 -8.18
CA ALA A 26 -9.94 4.61 -8.82
C ALA A 26 -10.67 5.27 -10.00
N GLY A 27 -11.27 4.47 -10.88
CA GLY A 27 -12.07 4.97 -12.00
C GLY A 27 -13.34 5.72 -11.56
N ALA A 28 -14.03 5.23 -10.52
CA ALA A 28 -15.20 5.89 -9.97
C ALA A 28 -14.87 7.28 -9.39
N ALA A 29 -13.69 7.40 -8.77
CA ALA A 29 -13.24 8.64 -8.17
C ALA A 29 -12.55 9.59 -9.16
N SER A 30 -11.94 9.09 -10.24
CA SER A 30 -11.47 9.94 -11.35
C SER A 30 -12.61 10.68 -12.05
N ASN A 31 -13.85 10.19 -11.95
CA ASN A 31 -15.02 10.93 -12.44
C ASN A 31 -15.39 12.14 -11.56
N ARG A 32 -14.85 12.23 -10.34
CA ARG A 32 -15.11 13.32 -9.37
C ARG A 32 -13.90 14.22 -9.12
N LEU A 33 -12.72 13.82 -9.57
CA LEU A 33 -11.44 14.52 -9.41
C LEU A 33 -10.85 14.83 -10.79
N PRO A 34 -10.05 15.90 -10.95
CA PRO A 34 -9.48 16.24 -12.26
C PRO A 34 -8.67 15.06 -12.82
N PRO A 35 -9.00 14.56 -14.03
CA PRO A 35 -8.71 13.18 -14.44
C PRO A 35 -7.23 12.84 -14.72
N ASN A 36 -6.32 13.82 -14.72
CA ASN A 36 -4.92 13.64 -15.15
C ASN A 36 -3.88 14.20 -14.16
N GLY A 37 -4.22 14.34 -12.88
CA GLY A 37 -3.22 14.68 -11.88
C GLY A 37 -2.26 13.50 -11.68
N ALA A 38 -0.98 13.65 -11.99
CA ALA A 38 0.01 12.58 -11.87
C ALA A 38 0.09 12.00 -10.43
N TRP A 39 -0.30 12.80 -9.44
CA TRP A 39 -0.42 12.44 -8.02
C TRP A 39 -1.57 11.46 -7.72
N LEU A 40 -2.63 11.44 -8.53
CA LEU A 40 -3.75 10.52 -8.36
C LEU A 40 -3.30 9.07 -8.57
N TYR A 41 -2.36 8.81 -9.48
CA TYR A 41 -1.84 7.45 -9.71
C TYR A 41 -1.17 6.87 -8.46
N SER A 42 -0.38 7.67 -7.71
CA SER A 42 0.24 7.23 -6.46
C SER A 42 -0.79 6.97 -5.37
N LEU A 43 -1.83 7.80 -5.29
CA LEU A 43 -2.94 7.61 -4.35
C LEU A 43 -3.70 6.31 -4.67
N TRP A 44 -4.07 6.11 -5.93
CA TRP A 44 -4.78 4.91 -6.39
C TRP A 44 -3.97 3.64 -6.22
N PHE A 45 -2.67 3.70 -6.54
CA PHE A 45 -1.74 2.61 -6.32
C PHE A 45 -1.74 2.18 -4.85
N ALA A 46 -1.70 3.11 -3.91
CA ALA A 46 -1.69 2.76 -2.50
C ALA A 46 -3.01 2.25 -1.97
N VAL A 47 -4.13 2.85 -2.40
CA VAL A 47 -5.46 2.31 -2.08
C VAL A 47 -5.58 0.87 -2.59
N GLY A 48 -5.00 0.55 -3.75
CA GLY A 48 -5.00 -0.79 -4.31
C GLY A 48 -4.00 -1.77 -3.68
N MET A 49 -2.86 -1.28 -3.20
CA MET A 49 -1.86 -2.13 -2.54
C MET A 49 -2.25 -2.49 -1.10
N LEU A 50 -3.08 -1.68 -0.43
CA LEU A 50 -3.43 -1.90 0.97
C LEU A 50 -4.19 -3.23 1.20
N PRO A 51 -5.21 -3.60 0.40
CA PRO A 51 -5.84 -4.92 0.49
C PRO A 51 -4.86 -6.08 0.22
N PHE A 52 -3.93 -5.92 -0.74
CA PHE A 52 -2.91 -6.91 -1.04
C PHE A 52 -1.98 -7.14 0.15
N CYS A 53 -1.49 -6.07 0.79
CA CYS A 53 -0.65 -6.16 1.98
C CYS A 53 -1.37 -6.84 3.16
N VAL A 54 -2.65 -6.52 3.37
CA VAL A 54 -3.48 -7.16 4.41
C VAL A 54 -3.64 -8.66 4.13
N TYR A 55 -3.91 -9.02 2.88
CA TYR A 55 -4.05 -10.41 2.47
C TYR A 55 -2.73 -11.19 2.61
N ALA A 56 -1.62 -10.64 2.11
CA ALA A 56 -0.29 -11.24 2.20
C ALA A 56 0.16 -11.43 3.65
N ARG A 57 -0.21 -10.52 4.55
CA ARG A 57 -0.03 -10.69 6.00
C ARG A 57 -0.88 -11.83 6.56
N HIS A 58 -2.16 -11.90 6.24
CA HIS A 58 -3.03 -13.00 6.69
C HIS A 58 -2.46 -14.38 6.28
N ARG A 59 -1.78 -14.44 5.15
CA ARG A 59 -1.08 -15.65 4.66
C ARG A 59 0.29 -15.89 5.28
N GLY A 60 0.79 -14.98 6.11
CA GLY A 60 2.13 -15.06 6.70
C GLY A 60 3.28 -14.85 5.72
N ILE A 61 3.01 -14.31 4.53
CA ILE A 61 4.03 -14.02 3.50
C ILE A 61 4.78 -12.74 3.85
N LEU A 62 4.06 -11.75 4.38
CA LEU A 62 4.61 -10.50 4.87
C LEU A 62 4.48 -10.43 6.39
N ASP A 63 5.56 -10.09 7.07
CA ASP A 63 5.57 -9.86 8.53
C ASP A 63 5.22 -8.41 8.90
N PHE A 64 4.38 -7.77 8.07
CA PHE A 64 3.86 -6.43 8.31
C PHE A 64 2.83 -6.49 9.45
N ASP A 65 3.05 -5.75 10.53
CA ASP A 65 2.06 -5.62 11.59
C ASP A 65 1.09 -4.45 11.35
N PHE A 66 0.11 -4.27 12.24
CA PHE A 66 -0.92 -3.23 12.06
C PHE A 66 -0.27 -1.84 12.15
N TRP A 67 0.74 -1.73 13.00
CA TRP A 67 1.49 -0.52 13.24
C TRP A 67 2.42 -0.17 12.09
N ASP A 68 2.90 -1.15 11.34
CA ASP A 68 3.58 -0.90 10.07
C ASP A 68 2.61 -0.25 9.06
N VAL A 69 1.38 -0.76 8.92
CA VAL A 69 0.38 -0.10 8.05
C VAL A 69 0.12 1.33 8.50
N VAL A 70 -0.04 1.56 9.81
CA VAL A 70 -0.23 2.92 10.35
C VAL A 70 0.99 3.82 10.07
N ALA A 71 2.20 3.34 10.33
CA ALA A 71 3.44 4.11 10.17
C ALA A 71 3.73 4.46 8.72
N TYR A 72 3.41 3.57 7.79
CA TYR A 72 3.65 3.74 6.36
C TYR A 72 2.42 4.29 5.59
N SER A 73 1.22 4.33 6.19
CA SER A 73 0.00 4.89 5.56
C SER A 73 0.11 6.30 5.00
N PRO A 74 0.95 7.22 5.52
CA PRO A 74 1.07 8.57 4.96
C PRO A 74 1.92 8.63 3.68
N PHE A 75 2.74 7.61 3.39
CA PHE A 75 3.63 7.58 2.22
C PHE A 75 2.95 7.96 0.90
N PRO A 76 1.81 7.35 0.55
CA PRO A 76 1.18 7.60 -0.73
C PRO A 76 0.71 9.04 -0.89
N ILE A 77 0.25 9.62 0.22
CA ILE A 77 -0.22 11.01 0.29
C ILE A 77 0.98 11.93 0.07
N VAL A 78 2.10 11.69 0.78
CA VAL A 78 3.31 12.49 0.65
C VAL A 78 3.93 12.37 -0.74
N ILE A 79 3.97 11.17 -1.33
CA ILE A 79 4.44 10.95 -2.70
C ILE A 79 3.56 11.72 -3.69
N GLY A 80 2.23 11.61 -3.56
CA GLY A 80 1.29 12.34 -4.39
C GLY A 80 1.47 13.86 -4.29
N LEU A 81 1.57 14.40 -3.07
CA LEU A 81 1.81 15.83 -2.85
C LEU A 81 3.18 16.26 -3.41
N THR A 82 4.24 15.49 -3.20
CA THR A 82 5.57 15.79 -3.74
C THR A 82 5.53 15.89 -5.26
N GLN A 83 4.83 14.96 -5.92
CA GLN A 83 4.67 14.99 -7.36
C GLN A 83 3.82 16.18 -7.83
N MET A 84 2.75 16.52 -7.10
CA MET A 84 1.87 17.64 -7.45
C MET A 84 2.55 19.01 -7.31
N TRP A 85 3.36 19.22 -6.27
CA TRP A 85 3.93 20.54 -5.94
C TRP A 85 5.32 20.76 -6.54
N ILE A 86 6.13 19.71 -6.66
CA ILE A 86 7.53 19.83 -7.10
C ILE A 86 7.71 19.35 -8.54
N GLY A 87 6.99 18.30 -8.95
CA GLY A 87 7.01 17.78 -10.33
C GLY A 87 8.34 17.16 -10.78
N HIS A 88 9.37 17.11 -9.93
CA HIS A 88 10.71 16.62 -10.30
C HIS A 88 10.92 15.16 -9.85
N PRO A 89 11.40 14.24 -10.72
CA PRO A 89 11.54 12.82 -10.39
C PRO A 89 12.54 12.56 -9.24
N ALA A 90 13.59 13.36 -9.14
CA ALA A 90 14.53 13.28 -8.01
C ALA A 90 13.89 13.66 -6.67
N ALA A 91 12.91 14.57 -6.67
CA ALA A 91 12.18 14.94 -5.45
C ALA A 91 11.32 13.77 -4.95
N LEU A 92 10.78 12.97 -5.87
CA LEU A 92 10.02 11.76 -5.53
C LEU A 92 10.91 10.70 -4.86
N LEU A 93 12.12 10.48 -5.37
CA LEU A 93 13.11 9.60 -4.75
C LEU A 93 13.51 10.08 -3.35
N LEU A 94 13.76 11.38 -3.19
CA LEU A 94 14.08 11.98 -1.89
C LEU A 94 12.90 11.87 -0.91
N ALA A 95 11.67 12.10 -1.37
CA ALA A 95 10.47 11.92 -0.55
C ALA A 95 10.29 10.45 -0.13
N CYS A 96 10.51 9.48 -1.02
CA CYS A 96 10.49 8.06 -0.68
C CYS A 96 11.54 7.71 0.39
N LEU A 97 12.77 8.19 0.24
CA LEU A 97 13.84 7.97 1.22
C LEU A 97 13.53 8.61 2.58
N ALA A 98 13.07 9.87 2.58
CA ALA A 98 12.69 10.58 3.79
C ALA A 98 11.50 9.93 4.50
N MET A 99 10.51 9.48 3.74
CA MET A 99 9.37 8.76 4.30
C MET A 99 9.79 7.39 4.85
N PHE A 100 10.75 6.69 4.24
CA PHE A 100 11.27 5.43 4.76
C PHE A 100 12.00 5.59 6.09
N THR A 101 12.82 6.62 6.22
CA THR A 101 13.47 6.91 7.51
C THR A 101 12.45 7.36 8.55
N LEU A 102 11.47 8.18 8.18
CA LEU A 102 10.40 8.64 9.06
C LEU A 102 9.52 7.48 9.54
N GLY A 103 9.03 6.65 8.61
CA GLY A 103 8.20 5.48 8.90
C GLY A 103 8.90 4.50 9.82
N ARG A 104 10.20 4.26 9.60
CA ARG A 104 11.02 3.45 10.51
C ARG A 104 11.16 4.08 11.90
N THR A 105 11.25 5.41 11.98
CA THR A 105 11.34 6.14 13.24
C THR A 105 10.01 6.08 14.01
N ILE A 106 8.89 6.35 13.34
CA ILE A 106 7.54 6.21 13.90
C ILE A 106 7.32 4.77 14.36
N ARG A 107 7.71 3.79 13.53
CA ARG A 107 7.54 2.37 13.86
C ARG A 107 8.24 1.96 15.15
N ARG A 108 9.42 2.53 15.43
CA ARG A 108 10.16 2.31 16.69
C ARG A 108 9.43 2.87 17.92
N GLN A 109 8.56 3.86 17.74
CA GLN A 109 7.76 4.44 18.81
C GLN A 109 6.43 3.71 19.02
N LEU A 110 6.01 2.88 18.05
CA LEU A 110 4.77 2.13 18.11
C LEU A 110 4.97 0.77 18.81
N PRO A 111 3.97 0.29 19.56
CA PRO A 111 4.09 -0.97 20.28
C PRO A 111 4.30 -2.14 19.30
N THR A 112 5.27 -3.01 19.57
CA THR A 112 5.38 -4.30 18.89
C THR A 112 4.30 -5.22 19.43
N MET A 113 3.31 -5.59 18.60
CA MET A 113 2.43 -6.70 18.97
C MET A 113 3.24 -7.99 18.96
N HIS A 114 3.65 -8.46 20.15
CA HIS A 114 4.07 -9.85 20.30
C HIS A 114 2.89 -10.72 19.84
N ARG A 115 3.11 -11.51 18.78
CA ARG A 115 2.19 -12.58 18.39
C ARG A 115 1.95 -13.41 19.65
N ARG A 116 0.75 -13.33 20.23
CA ARG A 116 0.28 -14.38 21.12
C ARG A 116 0.09 -15.60 20.21
N THR A 117 1.09 -16.47 20.22
CA THR A 117 0.97 -17.84 19.72
C THR A 117 -0.08 -18.53 20.57
N THR A 118 -1.27 -18.71 20.00
CA THR A 118 -2.27 -19.68 20.44
C THR A 118 -2.72 -20.46 19.22
#